data_AF-A0A972BP55-F1
#
_entry.id   AF-A0A972BP55-F1
#
_cell.length_a   1.000
_cell.length_b   1.000
_cell.length_c   1.000
_cell.angle_alpha   90.00
_cell.angle_beta   90.00
_cell.angle_gamma   90.00
#
_symmetry.space_group_name_H-M   'P 1'
#
loop_
_entity.id
_entity.type
_entity.pdbx_description
1 polymer ?
#
loop_
_entity_poly.entity_id
_entity_poly.type
_entity_poly.pdbx_seq_one_letter_code
_entity_poly.pdbx_strand_id
1 'polypeptide(L)'
;MNMTLQEIGQAMGACCDISCDLEVRQVRIDSREVQPGDLFFCIMGQSLDGHQFARQAIAAGAVAVVASTPLDVSVPVLMVRDTTLALGQLARAWRERTHAVVIGVTGSAGKTTVKEMLALALAQAGRTSKNFRNLNNQIGLPLSLLSMPLE
;
A
#
# COMPACT_ATOMS: atom_id res chain seq x y z
N MET A 1 9.73 -2.30 1.60
CA MET A 1 9.10 -1.57 2.71
C MET A 1 9.72 -2.13 3.96
N ASN A 2 10.18 -1.28 4.87
CA ASN A 2 10.83 -1.72 6.11
C ASN A 2 9.93 -1.27 7.27
N MET A 3 8.81 -1.98 7.42
CA MET A 3 7.87 -1.79 8.54
C MET A 3 7.51 -3.16 9.11
N THR A 4 7.39 -3.24 10.43
CA THR A 4 6.88 -4.45 11.09
C THR A 4 5.36 -4.49 11.04
N LEU A 5 4.79 -5.69 11.21
CA LEU A 5 3.35 -5.86 11.25
C LEU A 5 2.70 -5.07 12.40
N GLN A 6 3.39 -4.93 13.53
CA GLN A 6 2.96 -4.09 14.65
C GLN A 6 2.89 -2.61 14.27
N GLU A 7 3.94 -2.06 13.64
CA GLU A 7 3.94 -0.66 13.18
C GLU A 7 2.83 -0.39 12.17
N ILE A 8 2.61 -1.34 11.26
CA ILE A 8 1.53 -1.26 10.26
C ILE A 8 0.16 -1.27 10.95
N GLY A 9 -0.06 -2.18 11.91
CA GLY A 9 -1.29 -2.25 12.69
C GLY A 9 -1.57 -0.94 13.44
N GLN A 10 -0.55 -0.36 14.07
CA GLN A 10 -0.66 0.93 14.76
C GLN A 10 -0.98 2.09 13.79
N ALA A 11 -0.31 2.15 12.63
CA ALA A 11 -0.53 3.19 11.64
C ALA A 11 -1.98 3.22 11.12
N MET A 12 -2.63 2.06 11.02
CA MET A 12 -4.00 1.92 10.55
C MET A 12 -5.05 1.95 11.67
N GLY A 13 -4.63 1.92 12.94
CA GLY A 13 -5.55 1.72 14.06
C GLY A 13 -6.29 0.39 14.00
N ALA A 14 -5.60 -0.69 13.58
CA ALA A 14 -6.19 -2.01 13.47
C ALA A 14 -6.55 -2.59 14.86
N CYS A 15 -7.68 -3.29 14.93
CA CYS A 15 -8.21 -3.89 16.16
C CYS A 15 -7.57 -5.25 16.45
N CYS A 16 -6.24 -5.34 16.57
CA CYS A 16 -5.56 -6.59 16.92
C CYS A 16 -4.30 -6.30 17.76
N ASP A 17 -4.15 -6.98 18.91
CA ASP A 17 -2.91 -7.00 19.69
C ASP A 17 -1.88 -7.89 19.01
N ILE A 18 -1.33 -7.40 17.89
CA ILE A 18 -0.26 -8.08 17.18
C ILE A 18 1.06 -7.72 17.86
N SER A 19 1.56 -8.65 18.67
CA SER A 19 2.90 -8.62 19.27
C SER A 19 3.89 -9.41 18.41
N CYS A 20 3.91 -9.14 17.09
CA CYS A 20 4.89 -9.75 16.20
C CYS A 20 5.69 -8.71 15.41
N ASP A 21 7.01 -8.86 15.50
CA ASP A 21 7.99 -8.04 14.78
C ASP A 21 8.23 -8.57 13.35
N LEU A 22 7.19 -9.11 12.73
CA LEU A 22 7.31 -9.69 11.40
C LEU A 22 7.48 -8.56 10.37
N GLU A 23 8.59 -8.56 9.66
CA GLU A 23 8.85 -7.57 8.61
C GLU A 23 7.97 -7.82 7.39
N VAL A 24 7.35 -6.75 6.90
CA VAL A 24 6.54 -6.78 5.68
C VAL A 24 7.35 -6.22 4.53
N ARG A 25 7.55 -7.04 3.50
CA ARG A 25 8.32 -6.68 2.32
C ARG A 25 7.64 -5.61 1.47
N GLN A 26 6.40 -5.85 1.04
CA GLN A 26 5.59 -4.93 0.23
C GLN A 26 4.09 -5.10 0.50
N VAL A 27 3.31 -4.08 0.15
CA VAL A 27 1.83 -4.11 0.18
C VAL A 27 1.29 -4.51 -1.19
N ARG A 28 0.35 -5.44 -1.22
CA ARG A 28 -0.33 -5.92 -2.43
C ARG A 28 -1.84 -5.86 -2.27
N ILE A 29 -2.53 -5.55 -3.36
CA ILE A 29 -4.00 -5.60 -3.46
C ILE A 29 -4.48 -6.60 -4.52
N ASP A 30 -3.56 -7.12 -5.32
CA ASP A 30 -3.81 -8.14 -6.34
C ASP A 30 -3.13 -9.44 -5.89
N SER A 31 -3.92 -10.48 -5.64
CA SER A 31 -3.42 -11.78 -5.17
C SER A 31 -2.46 -12.44 -6.15
N ARG A 32 -2.50 -12.07 -7.43
CA ARG A 32 -1.62 -12.60 -8.48
C ARG A 32 -0.21 -12.03 -8.44
N GLU A 33 -0.03 -10.88 -7.80
CA GLU A 33 1.27 -10.19 -7.66
C GLU A 33 1.93 -10.43 -6.29
N VAL A 34 1.27 -11.20 -5.43
CA VAL A 34 1.77 -11.53 -4.09
C VAL A 34 3.00 -12.41 -4.20
N GLN A 35 4.00 -12.08 -3.38
CA GLN A 35 5.22 -12.85 -3.19
C GLN A 35 5.40 -13.15 -1.69
N PRO A 36 6.24 -14.15 -1.34
CA PRO A 36 6.61 -14.40 0.04
C PRO A 36 7.07 -13.14 0.77
N GLY A 37 6.48 -12.87 1.94
CA GLY A 37 6.78 -11.68 2.75
C GLY A 37 5.85 -10.48 2.53
N ASP A 38 4.89 -10.58 1.61
CA ASP A 38 3.97 -9.46 1.33
C ASP A 38 2.79 -9.38 2.31
N LEU A 39 2.27 -8.17 2.49
CA LEU A 39 1.01 -7.91 3.17
C LEU A 39 -0.09 -7.74 2.12
N PHE A 40 -1.16 -8.52 2.23
CA PHE A 40 -2.29 -8.44 1.31
C PHE A 40 -3.43 -7.58 1.88
N PHE A 41 -3.89 -6.59 1.13
CA PHE A 41 -5.05 -5.75 1.48
C PHE A 41 -6.30 -6.21 0.73
N CYS A 42 -7.32 -6.62 1.48
CA CYS A 42 -8.62 -6.99 0.95
C CYS A 42 -9.45 -5.75 0.58
N ILE A 43 -9.12 -5.10 -0.54
CA ILE A 43 -9.85 -3.91 -1.00
C ILE A 43 -11.25 -4.30 -1.51
N MET A 44 -12.27 -3.62 -0.99
CA MET A 44 -13.64 -3.67 -1.48
C MET A 44 -13.79 -2.73 -2.68
N GLY A 45 -13.81 -3.29 -3.89
CA GLY A 45 -14.12 -2.57 -5.12
C GLY A 45 -15.62 -2.52 -5.42
N GLN A 46 -15.99 -1.85 -6.51
CA GLN A 46 -17.40 -1.80 -6.95
C GLN A 46 -17.92 -3.15 -7.47
N SER A 47 -17.04 -3.98 -8.02
CA SER A 47 -17.40 -5.26 -8.66
C SER A 47 -16.63 -6.46 -8.12
N LEU A 48 -15.54 -6.23 -7.37
CA LEU A 48 -14.72 -7.28 -6.80
C LEU A 48 -14.55 -7.04 -5.30
N ASP A 49 -14.72 -8.10 -4.53
CA ASP A 49 -14.41 -8.13 -3.10
C ASP A 49 -13.04 -8.80 -2.89
N GLY A 50 -12.05 -8.02 -2.45
CA GLY A 50 -10.69 -8.48 -2.16
C GLY A 50 -10.62 -9.59 -1.11
N HIS A 51 -11.62 -9.74 -0.23
CA HIS A 51 -11.65 -10.77 0.80
C HIS A 51 -11.70 -12.18 0.21
N GLN A 52 -12.34 -12.33 -0.96
CA GLN A 52 -12.44 -13.61 -1.67
C GLN A 52 -11.07 -14.15 -2.11
N PHE A 53 -10.08 -13.26 -2.27
CA PHE A 53 -8.74 -13.58 -2.73
C PHE A 53 -7.72 -13.73 -1.60
N ALA A 54 -8.13 -13.56 -0.33
CA ALA A 54 -7.23 -13.65 0.83
C ALA A 54 -6.53 -15.01 0.90
N ARG A 55 -7.27 -16.12 0.73
CA ARG A 55 -6.69 -17.47 0.73
C ARG A 55 -5.68 -17.68 -0.39
N GLN A 56 -5.95 -17.12 -1.57
CA GLN A 56 -5.03 -17.18 -2.70
C GLN A 56 -3.74 -16.40 -2.42
N ALA A 57 -3.86 -15.20 -1.85
CA ALA A 57 -2.70 -14.39 -1.47
C ALA A 57 -1.84 -15.11 -0.41
N ILE A 58 -2.47 -15.74 0.58
CA ILE A 58 -1.77 -16.52 1.61
C ILE A 58 -1.02 -17.71 0.97
N ALA A 59 -1.68 -18.44 0.06
CA ALA A 59 -1.02 -19.53 -0.67
C ALA A 59 0.17 -19.05 -1.52
N ALA A 60 0.13 -17.80 -2.00
CA ALA A 60 1.25 -17.16 -2.72
C ALA A 60 2.36 -16.62 -1.79
N GLY A 61 2.18 -16.68 -0.47
CA GLY A 61 3.20 -16.30 0.53
C GLY A 61 2.93 -14.99 1.26
N ALA A 62 1.70 -14.45 1.21
CA ALA A 62 1.34 -13.32 2.06
C ALA A 62 1.51 -13.69 3.54
N VAL A 63 2.23 -12.86 4.28
CA VAL A 63 2.54 -13.10 5.70
C VAL A 63 1.44 -12.63 6.64
N ALA A 64 0.57 -11.75 6.17
CA ALA A 64 -0.60 -11.27 6.87
C ALA A 64 -1.61 -10.69 5.87
N VAL A 65 -2.84 -10.47 6.33
CA VAL A 65 -3.93 -9.90 5.54
C VAL A 65 -4.56 -8.73 6.29
N VAL A 66 -4.91 -7.64 5.59
CA VAL A 66 -5.75 -6.55 6.11
C VAL A 66 -7.16 -6.72 5.59
N ALA A 67 -8.14 -6.82 6.48
CA ALA A 67 -9.53 -7.13 6.15
C ALA A 67 -10.52 -6.28 6.96
N SER A 68 -11.70 -6.05 6.38
CA SER A 68 -12.83 -5.41 7.06
C SER A 68 -13.87 -6.39 7.60
N THR A 69 -13.76 -7.67 7.23
CA THR A 69 -14.60 -8.75 7.75
C THR A 69 -13.73 -9.87 8.32
N PRO A 70 -14.20 -10.60 9.35
CA PRO A 70 -13.43 -11.71 9.92
C PRO A 70 -13.12 -12.77 8.86
N LEU A 71 -11.87 -13.23 8.83
CA LEU A 71 -11.40 -14.29 7.93
C LEU A 71 -10.85 -15.44 8.76
N ASP A 72 -11.30 -16.66 8.44
CA ASP A 72 -10.75 -17.89 9.01
C ASP A 72 -9.56 -18.36 8.17
N VAL A 73 -8.36 -17.96 8.58
CA VAL A 73 -7.09 -18.17 7.87
C VAL A 73 -5.93 -18.41 8.83
N SER A 74 -4.85 -19.02 8.34
CA SER A 74 -3.69 -19.43 9.14
C SER A 74 -2.65 -18.33 9.39
N VAL A 75 -2.86 -17.12 8.85
CA VAL A 75 -1.96 -15.97 9.02
C VAL A 75 -2.64 -14.88 9.84
N PRO A 76 -1.88 -13.95 10.46
CA PRO A 76 -2.45 -12.80 11.13
C PRO A 76 -3.38 -11.99 10.22
N VAL A 77 -4.55 -11.61 10.77
CA VAL A 77 -5.52 -10.74 10.09
C VAL A 77 -5.60 -9.43 10.84
N LEU A 78 -5.18 -8.35 10.19
CA LEU A 78 -5.31 -6.98 10.66
C LEU A 78 -6.72 -6.47 10.35
N MET A 79 -7.58 -6.50 11.37
CA MET A 79 -8.96 -6.07 11.26
C MET A 79 -9.08 -4.54 11.30
N VAL A 80 -9.68 -3.95 10.26
CA VAL A 80 -9.93 -2.51 10.14
C VAL A 80 -11.39 -2.27 9.73
N ARG A 81 -11.94 -1.08 9.98
CA ARG A 81 -13.33 -0.78 9.57
C ARG A 81 -13.46 -0.58 8.06
N ASP A 82 -12.46 0.05 7.45
CA ASP A 82 -12.40 0.35 6.01
C ASP A 82 -10.97 0.15 5.53
N THR A 83 -10.79 -0.81 4.63
CA THR A 83 -9.48 -1.19 4.08
C THR A 83 -8.87 -0.12 3.19
N THR A 84 -9.68 0.67 2.49
CA THR A 84 -9.20 1.76 1.62
C THR A 84 -8.72 2.93 2.47
N LEU A 85 -9.47 3.28 3.52
CA LEU A 85 -9.04 4.30 4.48
C LEU A 85 -7.75 3.88 5.21
N ALA A 86 -7.69 2.63 5.66
CA ALA A 86 -6.50 2.06 6.31
C ALA A 86 -5.28 2.10 5.39
N LEU A 87 -5.44 1.79 4.10
CA LEU A 87 -4.37 1.88 3.11
C LEU A 87 -3.84 3.32 2.99
N GLY A 88 -4.74 4.31 2.99
CA GLY A 88 -4.36 5.73 3.01
C GLY A 88 -3.63 6.16 4.28
N GLN A 89 -4.06 5.68 5.45
CA GLN A 89 -3.41 5.94 6.74
C GLN A 89 -2.00 5.34 6.79
N LEU A 90 -1.84 4.11 6.31
CA LEU A 90 -0.53 3.46 6.20
C LEU A 90 0.40 4.23 5.25
N ALA A 91 -0.09 4.65 4.08
CA ALA A 91 0.68 5.45 3.14
C ALA A 91 1.09 6.82 3.71
N ARG A 92 0.24 7.44 4.54
CA ARG A 92 0.59 8.65 5.28
C ARG A 92 1.73 8.39 6.26
N ALA A 93 1.64 7.33 7.07
CA ALA A 93 2.69 6.98 8.01
C ALA A 93 4.03 6.70 7.29
N TRP A 94 3.99 6.03 6.14
CA TRP A 94 5.17 5.83 5.30
C TRP A 94 5.72 7.15 4.74
N ARG A 95 4.83 8.06 4.29
CA ARG A 95 5.22 9.40 3.84
C ARG A 95 5.90 10.21 4.95
N GLU A 96 5.45 10.10 6.19
CA GLU A 96 6.05 10.81 7.33
C GLU A 96 7.48 10.33 7.64
N ARG A 97 7.87 9.13 7.16
CA ARG A 97 9.25 8.58 7.29
C ARG A 97 10.24 9.10 6.24
N THR A 98 9.80 9.87 5.25
CA THR A 98 10.68 10.39 4.18
C THR A 98 10.82 11.92 4.20
N HIS A 99 12.00 12.40 3.80
CA HIS A 99 12.28 13.81 3.58
C HIS A 99 12.07 14.26 2.12
N ALA A 100 11.56 13.38 1.25
CA ALA A 100 11.34 13.70 -0.15
C ALA A 100 10.41 14.91 -0.35
N VAL A 101 10.75 15.78 -1.30
CA VAL A 101 9.88 16.87 -1.74
C VAL A 101 8.71 16.27 -2.53
N VAL A 102 7.48 16.60 -2.14
CA VAL A 102 6.28 16.11 -2.82
C VAL A 102 5.71 17.18 -3.74
N ILE A 103 5.48 16.80 -5.00
CA ILE A 103 4.89 17.66 -6.02
C ILE A 103 3.53 17.08 -6.42
N GLY A 104 2.47 17.84 -6.21
CA GLY A 104 1.12 17.49 -6.66
C GLY A 104 0.84 18.05 -8.05
N VAL A 105 0.49 17.18 -9.00
CA VAL A 105 0.10 17.57 -10.36
C VAL A 105 -1.40 17.34 -10.55
N THR A 106 -2.16 18.41 -10.77
CA THR A 106 -3.61 18.39 -10.99
C THR A 106 -4.00 19.13 -12.29
N GLY A 107 -5.28 19.08 -12.67
CA GLY A 107 -5.83 19.73 -13.86
C GLY A 107 -6.72 18.82 -14.70
N SER A 108 -7.47 19.36 -15.65
CA SER A 108 -8.39 18.56 -16.49
C SER A 108 -7.65 17.75 -17.56
N ALA A 109 -6.58 18.30 -18.15
CA ALA A 109 -5.76 17.67 -19.17
C ALA A 109 -4.26 17.81 -18.86
N GLY A 110 -3.40 17.04 -19.54
CA GLY A 110 -1.94 17.19 -19.48
C GLY A 110 -1.24 16.66 -18.21
N LYS A 111 -1.98 16.29 -17.15
CA LYS A 111 -1.42 15.77 -15.88
C LYS A 111 -0.35 14.69 -16.07
N THR A 112 -0.66 13.68 -16.89
CA THR A 112 0.27 12.57 -17.14
C THR A 112 1.54 13.07 -17.82
N THR A 113 1.42 13.86 -18.88
CA THR A 113 2.56 14.43 -19.60
C THR A 113 3.44 15.29 -18.70
N VAL A 114 2.84 16.19 -17.91
CA VAL A 114 3.57 17.06 -16.98
C VAL A 114 4.28 16.25 -15.91
N LYS A 115 3.60 15.24 -15.32
CA LYS A 115 4.22 14.32 -14.35
C LYS A 115 5.44 13.60 -14.95
N GLU A 116 5.32 13.09 -16.17
CA GLU A 116 6.40 12.38 -16.86
C GLU A 116 7.60 13.30 -17.14
N MET A 117 7.33 14.51 -17.65
CA MET A 117 8.37 15.52 -17.90
C MET A 117 9.08 15.97 -16.61
N LEU A 118 8.32 16.22 -15.53
CA LEU A 118 8.87 16.57 -14.22
C LEU A 118 9.75 15.44 -13.69
N ALA A 119 9.30 14.19 -13.78
CA ALA A 119 10.07 13.06 -13.30
C ALA A 119 11.41 12.92 -14.05
N LEU A 120 11.42 13.11 -15.38
CA LEU A 120 12.64 13.09 -16.18
C LEU A 120 13.60 14.22 -15.81
N ALA A 121 13.08 15.44 -15.61
CA ALA A 121 13.90 16.59 -15.24
C ALA A 121 14.49 16.45 -13.83
N LEU A 122 13.68 16.05 -12.85
CA LEU A 122 14.10 15.90 -11.46
C LEU A 122 15.04 14.71 -11.25
N ALA A 123 14.89 13.64 -12.05
CA ALA A 123 15.81 12.51 -12.02
C ALA A 123 17.26 12.90 -12.33
N GLN A 124 17.50 14.01 -13.03
CA GLN A 124 18.84 14.56 -13.26
C GLN A 124 19.44 15.23 -12.02
N ALA A 125 18.59 15.71 -11.11
CA ALA A 125 18.99 16.40 -9.89
C ALA A 125 19.05 15.46 -8.67
N GLY A 126 18.33 14.35 -8.69
CA GLY A 126 18.34 13.38 -7.60
C GLY A 126 17.34 12.24 -7.78
N ARG A 127 17.33 11.33 -6.80
CA ARG A 127 16.38 10.20 -6.75
C ARG A 127 14.95 10.72 -6.80
N THR A 128 14.20 10.27 -7.79
CA THR A 128 12.85 10.74 -8.07
C THR A 128 11.91 9.55 -8.22
N SER A 129 10.80 9.58 -7.49
CA SER A 129 9.70 8.62 -7.64
C SER A 129 8.46 9.32 -8.20
N LYS A 130 7.63 8.56 -8.90
CA LYS A 130 6.34 9.01 -9.44
C LYS A 130 5.33 7.88 -9.36
N ASN A 131 4.04 8.21 -9.32
CA ASN A 131 3.01 7.19 -9.44
C ASN A 131 3.02 6.55 -10.85
N PHE A 132 2.82 5.24 -10.88
CA PHE A 132 2.76 4.49 -12.14
C PHE A 132 1.47 4.81 -12.89
N ARG A 133 1.58 5.11 -14.20
CA ARG A 133 0.44 5.43 -15.09
C ARG A 133 -0.57 6.41 -14.46
N ASN A 134 -1.82 5.97 -14.30
CA ASN A 134 -2.97 6.73 -13.79
C ASN A 134 -3.35 6.33 -12.36
N LEU A 135 -2.41 5.81 -11.55
CA LEU A 135 -2.63 5.50 -10.14
C LEU A 135 -2.75 6.81 -9.32
N ASN A 136 -3.84 7.54 -9.52
CA ASN A 136 -4.09 8.88 -8.96
C ASN A 136 -5.40 8.96 -8.16
N ASN A 137 -5.95 7.81 -7.78
CA ASN A 137 -7.15 7.68 -6.95
C ASN A 137 -6.78 7.27 -5.51
N GLN A 138 -7.81 7.01 -4.69
CA GLN A 138 -7.69 6.67 -3.27
C GLN A 138 -6.95 5.36 -2.98
N ILE A 139 -6.68 4.52 -3.99
CA ILE A 139 -5.95 3.25 -3.84
C ILE A 139 -4.56 3.36 -4.49
N GLY A 140 -4.52 3.84 -5.73
CA GLY A 140 -3.30 3.91 -6.52
C GLY A 140 -2.26 4.87 -5.97
N LEU A 141 -2.67 6.02 -5.42
CA LEU A 141 -1.75 6.97 -4.82
C LEU A 141 -1.09 6.38 -3.54
N PRO A 142 -1.84 5.83 -2.58
CA PRO A 142 -1.25 5.12 -1.44
C PRO A 142 -0.27 4.01 -1.83
N LEU A 143 -0.61 3.15 -2.80
CA LEU A 143 0.29 2.09 -3.28
C LEU A 143 1.58 2.65 -3.91
N SER A 144 1.47 3.78 -4.62
CA SER A 144 2.63 4.45 -5.20
C SER A 144 3.55 5.01 -4.12
N LEU A 145 3.00 5.53 -3.02
CA LEU A 145 3.80 5.98 -1.87
C LEU A 145 4.46 4.81 -1.16
N LEU A 146 3.74 3.71 -0.91
CA LEU A 146 4.25 2.53 -0.19
C LEU A 146 5.33 1.76 -0.98
N SER A 147 5.35 1.91 -2.31
CA SER A 147 6.41 1.34 -3.16
C SER A 147 7.62 2.26 -3.33
N MET A 148 7.55 3.50 -2.82
CA MET A 148 8.66 4.45 -2.88
C MET A 148 9.77 4.05 -1.87
N PRO A 149 11.04 4.02 -2.31
CA PRO A 149 12.19 3.89 -1.40
C PRO A 149 12.24 5.05 -0.40
N LEU A 150 12.70 4.80 0.84
CA LEU A 150 12.90 5.87 1.84
C LEU A 150 14.17 6.69 1.57
N GLU A 151 15.14 6.11 0.86
CA GLU A 151 16.44 6.70 0.51
C GLU A 151 16.64 6.82 -1.00
#